data_AF-A0A7S6N0Z1-F1
#
_entry.id   AF-A0A7S6N0Z1-F1
#
_cell.length_a   1.000
_cell.length_b   1.000
_cell.length_c   1.000
_cell.angle_alpha   90.00
_cell.angle_beta   90.00
_cell.angle_gamma   90.00
#
_symmetry.space_group_name_H-M   'P 1'
#
loop_
_entity.id
_entity.type
_entity.pdbx_description
1 polymer ?
#
loop_
_entity_poly.entity_id
_entity_poly.type
_entity_poly.pdbx_seq_one_letter_code
_entity_poly.pdbx_strand_id
1 'polypeptide(L)'
;MTKITLNAKLIKDVFEWDRTNWAASVEFWNPWIDTKEPGNFLTLGEKHGGLSLLFALYGHSVTATDLEGVTGRALSLHKEYNVSDKMTYAKANMLEIPFENNSFDFIGFKSVLCDPEKIRKSP
;
A
#
# COMPACT_ATOMS: atom_id res chain seq x y z
N MET A 1 -7.50 -12.66 13.65
CA MET A 1 -6.60 -13.29 12.68
C MET A 1 -7.42 -13.67 11.48
N THR A 2 -7.45 -12.78 10.50
CA THR A 2 -8.18 -12.99 9.25
C THR A 2 -7.18 -13.53 8.26
N LYS A 3 -7.17 -14.85 8.05
CA LYS A 3 -6.26 -15.45 7.08
C LYS A 3 -6.79 -15.13 5.67
N ILE A 4 -6.26 -14.07 5.06
CA ILE A 4 -6.56 -13.74 3.66
C ILE A 4 -5.93 -14.82 2.78
N THR A 5 -6.75 -15.44 1.93
CA THR A 5 -6.26 -16.38 0.92
C THR A 5 -5.85 -15.61 -0.33
N LEU A 6 -4.54 -15.53 -0.59
CA LEU A 6 -3.96 -14.91 -1.78
C LEU A 6 -4.19 -15.78 -3.02
N ASN A 7 -5.30 -15.57 -3.72
CA ASN A 7 -5.53 -16.18 -5.03
C ASN A 7 -4.83 -15.40 -6.15
N ALA A 8 -4.77 -15.99 -7.35
CA ALA A 8 -4.08 -15.39 -8.49
C ALA A 8 -4.61 -13.99 -8.89
N LYS A 9 -5.91 -13.73 -8.72
CA LYS A 9 -6.50 -12.40 -8.98
C LYS A 9 -6.00 -11.39 -7.95
N LEU A 10 -6.12 -11.71 -6.65
CA LEU A 10 -5.69 -10.82 -5.59
C LEU A 10 -4.18 -10.53 -5.65
N ILE A 11 -3.36 -11.54 -5.94
CA ILE A 11 -1.90 -11.36 -6.14
C ILE A 11 -1.63 -10.40 -7.30
N LYS A 12 -2.36 -10.52 -8.41
CA LYS A 12 -2.22 -9.62 -9.55
C LYS A 12 -2.62 -8.19 -9.18
N ASP A 13 -3.71 -8.03 -8.43
CA ASP A 13 -4.24 -6.71 -8.09
C ASP A 13 -3.39 -6.00 -7.02
N VAL A 14 -2.84 -6.74 -6.05
CA VAL A 14 -1.95 -6.20 -5.01
C VAL A 14 -0.55 -5.88 -5.54
N PHE A 15 0.04 -6.76 -6.34
CA PHE A 15 1.46 -6.60 -6.72
C PHE A 15 1.68 -6.06 -8.11
N GLU A 16 0.71 -6.19 -9.02
CA GLU A 16 0.77 -5.79 -10.44
C GLU A 16 1.87 -6.50 -11.25
N TRP A 17 3.13 -6.23 -10.92
CA TRP A 17 4.35 -6.75 -11.52
C TRP A 17 5.25 -7.41 -10.47
N ASP A 18 6.12 -8.32 -10.92
CA ASP A 18 6.96 -9.18 -10.07
C ASP A 18 6.16 -9.92 -8.97
N ARG A 19 5.04 -10.48 -9.41
CA ARG A 19 4.01 -11.08 -8.55
C ARG A 19 4.56 -12.21 -7.68
N THR A 20 5.41 -13.07 -8.24
CA THR A 20 5.92 -14.25 -7.54
C THR A 20 6.79 -13.88 -6.35
N ASN A 21 7.74 -12.96 -6.55
CA ASN A 21 8.67 -12.56 -5.48
C ASN A 21 7.95 -11.77 -4.39
N TRP A 22 7.07 -10.85 -4.77
CA TRP A 22 6.35 -10.02 -3.80
C TRP A 22 5.24 -10.78 -3.06
N ALA A 23 4.56 -11.73 -3.69
CA ALA A 23 3.59 -12.57 -2.99
C ALA A 23 4.24 -13.39 -1.87
N ALA A 24 5.46 -13.89 -2.07
CA ALA A 24 6.21 -14.59 -1.01
C ALA A 24 6.54 -13.68 0.18
N SER A 25 6.66 -12.37 -0.04
CA SER A 25 6.94 -11.41 1.03
C SER A 25 5.78 -11.25 2.02
N VAL A 26 4.55 -11.61 1.63
CA VAL A 26 3.38 -11.52 2.53
C VAL A 26 3.52 -12.48 3.71
N GLU A 27 4.10 -13.67 3.50
CA GLU A 27 4.35 -14.60 4.62
C GLU A 27 5.29 -13.99 5.66
N PHE A 28 6.28 -13.23 5.21
CA PHE A 28 7.20 -12.50 6.09
C PHE A 28 6.52 -11.33 6.80
N TRP A 29 5.57 -10.64 6.15
CA TRP A 29 4.85 -9.51 6.75
C TRP A 29 3.72 -9.92 7.69
N ASN A 30 3.14 -11.12 7.53
CA ASN A 30 1.99 -11.59 8.30
C ASN A 30 2.08 -11.35 9.82
N PRO A 31 3.22 -11.62 10.50
CA PRO A 31 3.33 -11.35 11.95
C PRO A 31 3.12 -9.88 12.34
N TRP A 32 3.29 -8.95 11.41
CA TRP A 32 3.21 -7.51 11.62
C TRP A 32 1.90 -6.91 11.12
N ILE A 33 1.22 -7.56 10.17
CA ILE A 33 0.00 -7.03 9.52
C ILE A 33 -1.26 -7.85 9.81
N ASP A 34 -1.19 -9.11 10.25
CA ASP A 34 -2.35 -9.85 10.76
C ASP A 34 -2.45 -9.69 12.27
N THR A 35 -2.81 -8.48 12.69
CA THR A 35 -2.90 -8.11 14.10
C THR A 35 -4.33 -8.26 14.63
N LYS A 36 -4.49 -8.27 15.96
CA LYS A 36 -5.81 -8.40 16.58
C LYS A 36 -6.66 -7.13 16.42
N GLU A 37 -6.03 -5.97 16.56
CA GLU A 37 -6.69 -4.67 16.54
C GLU A 37 -6.25 -3.89 15.30
N PRO A 38 -7.15 -3.17 14.61
CA PRO A 38 -6.79 -2.30 13.51
C PRO A 38 -5.76 -1.24 13.92
N GLY A 39 -4.89 -0.88 12.98
CA GLY A 39 -3.85 0.14 13.13
C GLY A 39 -3.88 1.16 11.99
N ASN A 40 -3.08 2.21 12.12
CA ASN A 40 -2.94 3.29 11.15
C ASN A 40 -1.71 3.08 10.27
N PHE A 41 -1.94 2.77 9.00
CA PHE A 41 -0.88 2.37 8.07
C PHE A 41 -0.68 3.45 7.01
N LEU A 42 0.56 3.65 6.59
CA LEU A 42 0.93 4.52 5.49
C LEU A 42 1.49 3.69 4.35
N THR A 43 1.02 3.94 3.13
CA THR A 43 1.66 3.43 1.93
C THR A 43 2.18 4.56 1.06
N LEU A 44 3.43 4.42 0.62
CA LEU A 44 4.15 5.43 -0.14
C LEU A 44 4.36 4.94 -1.58
N GLY A 45 4.02 5.78 -2.56
CA GLY A 45 4.27 5.51 -3.99
C GLY A 45 3.31 4.50 -4.60
N GLU A 46 2.06 4.52 -4.15
CA GLU A 46 1.08 3.48 -4.41
C GLU A 46 0.59 3.43 -5.84
N LYS A 47 0.60 4.56 -6.58
CA LYS A 47 0.02 4.72 -7.92
C LYS A 47 -1.38 4.11 -8.11
N HIS A 48 -1.48 2.79 -8.31
CA HIS A 48 -2.70 2.02 -8.52
C HIS A 48 -3.27 1.34 -7.25
N GLY A 49 -2.66 1.52 -6.07
CA GLY A 49 -3.26 1.16 -4.77
C GLY A 49 -3.10 -0.30 -4.36
N GLY A 50 -2.11 -1.01 -4.92
CA GLY A 50 -1.97 -2.44 -4.72
C GLY A 50 -1.62 -2.84 -3.28
N LEU A 51 -0.61 -2.22 -2.67
CA LEU A 51 -0.20 -2.59 -1.32
C LEU A 51 -1.18 -2.04 -0.28
N SER A 52 -1.77 -0.88 -0.54
CA SER A 52 -2.80 -0.30 0.31
C SER A 52 -4.06 -1.16 0.36
N LEU A 53 -4.42 -1.79 -0.77
CA LEU A 53 -5.48 -2.79 -0.80
C LEU A 53 -5.18 -3.96 0.14
N LEU A 54 -3.95 -4.49 0.12
CA LEU A 54 -3.56 -5.61 0.97
C LEU A 54 -3.78 -5.27 2.45
N PHE A 55 -3.23 -4.15 2.93
CA PHE A 55 -3.35 -3.75 4.33
C PHE A 55 -4.79 -3.45 4.76
N ALA A 56 -5.60 -2.86 3.87
CA ALA A 56 -7.00 -2.61 4.15
C ALA A 56 -7.82 -3.92 4.24
N LEU A 57 -7.47 -4.94 3.44
CA LEU A 57 -8.06 -6.28 3.55
C LEU A 57 -7.70 -6.96 4.88
N TYR A 58 -6.50 -6.70 5.43
CA TYR A 58 -6.13 -7.14 6.78
C TYR A 58 -6.89 -6.39 7.89
N GLY A 59 -7.60 -5.32 7.55
CA GLY A 59 -8.48 -4.59 8.47
C GLY A 59 -7.94 -3.24 8.93
N HIS A 60 -6.78 -2.81 8.45
CA HIS A 60 -6.15 -1.55 8.84
C HIS A 60 -6.76 -0.33 8.16
N SER A 61 -6.70 0.81 8.83
CA SER A 61 -6.91 2.11 8.21
C SER A 61 -5.65 2.51 7.45
N VAL A 62 -5.76 2.81 6.16
CA VAL A 62 -4.61 3.01 5.28
C VAL A 62 -4.65 4.38 4.63
N THR A 63 -3.60 5.17 4.83
CA THR A 63 -3.33 6.38 4.07
C THR A 63 -2.49 6.01 2.85
N ALA A 64 -3.10 5.98 1.68
CA ALA A 64 -2.44 5.68 0.41
C ALA A 64 -1.95 6.95 -0.25
N THR A 65 -0.64 6.99 -0.54
CA THR A 65 0.00 8.19 -1.08
C THR A 65 0.81 7.92 -2.34
N ASP A 66 0.90 8.95 -3.16
CA ASP A 66 1.85 9.07 -4.27
C ASP A 66 2.27 10.54 -4.37
N LEU A 67 3.29 10.86 -5.17
CA LEU A 67 3.77 12.24 -5.33
C LEU A 67 2.65 13.15 -5.84
N GLU A 68 1.87 12.68 -6.81
CA GLU A 68 0.71 13.39 -7.37
C GLU A 68 -0.64 12.89 -6.85
N GLY A 69 -0.61 12.03 -5.84
CA GLY A 69 -1.77 11.30 -5.35
C GLY A 69 -2.05 10.04 -6.16
N VAL A 70 -2.87 9.16 -5.58
CA VAL A 70 -3.19 7.89 -6.24
C VAL A 70 -4.08 8.09 -7.47
N THR A 71 -3.99 7.15 -8.40
CA THR A 71 -4.80 7.17 -9.63
C THR A 71 -6.26 6.80 -9.37
N GLY A 72 -7.18 7.18 -10.27
CA GLY A 72 -8.57 6.74 -10.21
C GLY A 72 -8.75 5.21 -10.25
N ARG A 73 -7.75 4.48 -10.79
CA ARG A 73 -7.72 3.02 -10.74
C ARG A 73 -7.62 2.50 -9.30
N ALA A 74 -6.86 3.16 -8.43
CA ALA A 74 -6.76 2.78 -7.02
C ALA A 74 -8.12 2.91 -6.32
N LEU A 75 -8.85 4.00 -6.57
CA LEU A 75 -10.18 4.23 -6.03
C LEU A 75 -11.16 3.12 -6.44
N SER A 76 -11.19 2.80 -7.73
CA SER A 76 -12.04 1.73 -8.27
C SER A 76 -11.67 0.36 -7.69
N LEU A 77 -10.36 0.09 -7.56
CA LEU A 77 -9.86 -1.16 -7.01
C LEU A 77 -10.29 -1.34 -5.54
N HIS A 78 -10.09 -0.33 -4.69
CA HIS A 78 -10.51 -0.40 -3.28
C HIS A 78 -12.03 -0.52 -3.13
N LYS A 79 -12.79 0.09 -4.04
CA LYS A 79 -14.24 -0.05 -4.08
C LYS A 79 -14.67 -1.47 -4.47
N GLU A 80 -14.02 -2.08 -5.46
CA GLU A 80 -14.29 -3.46 -5.89
C GLU A 80 -14.10 -4.46 -4.74
N TYR A 81 -13.11 -4.22 -3.89
CA TYR A 81 -12.80 -5.06 -2.72
C TYR A 81 -13.56 -4.66 -1.44
N ASN A 82 -14.46 -3.66 -1.51
CA ASN A 82 -15.23 -3.15 -0.37
C ASN A 82 -14.36 -2.73 0.83
N VAL A 83 -13.25 -2.03 0.56
CA VAL A 83 -12.36 -1.50 1.61
C VAL A 83 -12.27 0.02 1.61
N SER A 84 -13.07 0.71 0.80
CA SER A 84 -13.00 2.17 0.65
C SER A 84 -13.21 2.94 1.97
N ASP A 85 -13.95 2.37 2.92
CA ASP A 85 -14.20 2.90 4.26
C ASP A 85 -12.93 2.95 5.14
N LYS A 86 -11.90 2.18 4.79
CA LYS A 86 -10.60 2.15 5.46
C LYS A 86 -9.56 3.04 4.82
N MET A 87 -9.88 3.68 3.70
CA MET A 87 -8.89 4.37 2.87
C MET A 87 -8.92 5.88 3.07
N THR A 88 -7.74 6.46 3.24
CA THR A 88 -7.47 7.88 3.04
C THR A 88 -6.51 8.03 1.86
N TYR A 89 -6.71 9.05 1.03
CA TYR A 89 -5.85 9.30 -0.14
C TYR A 89 -5.20 10.66 0.00
N ALA A 90 -3.88 10.72 -0.15
CA ALA A 90 -3.12 11.96 -0.01
C ALA A 90 -1.97 12.04 -1.02
N LYS A 91 -1.49 13.26 -1.25
CA LYS A 91 -0.22 13.51 -1.93
C LYS A 91 0.90 13.49 -0.90
N ALA A 92 2.03 12.85 -1.20
CA ALA A 92 3.20 12.88 -0.31
C ALA A 92 4.50 12.87 -1.11
N ASN A 93 5.39 13.82 -0.80
CA ASN A 93 6.78 13.76 -1.20
C ASN A 93 7.55 12.93 -0.16
N MET A 94 8.21 11.84 -0.56
CA MET A 94 8.93 10.98 0.39
C MET A 94 10.21 11.63 0.95
N LEU A 95 10.71 12.68 0.29
CA LEU A 95 11.83 13.49 0.80
C LEU A 95 11.37 14.50 1.86
N GLU A 96 10.06 14.77 1.93
CA GLU A 96 9.44 15.74 2.81
C GLU A 96 8.05 15.23 3.20
N ILE A 97 8.02 14.21 4.06
CA ILE A 97 6.79 13.49 4.42
C ILE A 97 5.89 14.43 5.23
N PRO A 98 4.67 14.75 4.74
CA PRO A 98 3.83 15.81 5.32
C PRO A 98 2.88 15.27 6.42
N PHE A 99 3.40 14.42 7.30
CA PHE A 99 2.63 13.83 8.39
C PHE A 99 3.31 14.10 9.73
N GLU A 100 2.52 14.12 10.79
CA GLU A 100 3.06 14.32 12.13
C GLU A 100 3.94 13.12 12.55
N ASN A 101 4.85 13.37 13.49
CA ASN A 101 5.67 12.31 14.05
C ASN A 101 4.80 11.30 14.80
N ASN A 102 5.15 10.01 14.67
CA ASN A 102 4.47 8.90 15.35
C ASN A 102 2.98 8.73 15.00
N SER A 103 2.55 9.12 13.79
CA SER A 103 1.16 8.95 13.34
C SER A 103 0.81 7.57 12.76
N PHE A 104 1.81 6.74 12.45
CA PHE A 104 1.59 5.45 11.77
C PHE A 104 2.31 4.31 12.50
N ASP A 105 1.63 3.17 12.57
CA ASP A 105 2.14 1.92 13.15
C ASP A 105 2.99 1.13 12.15
N PHE A 106 2.68 1.27 10.86
CA PHE A 106 3.36 0.57 9.78
C PHE A 106 3.47 1.44 8.53
N ILE A 107 4.64 1.39 7.87
CA ILE A 107 4.90 2.10 6.62
C ILE A 107 5.31 1.07 5.57
N GLY A 108 4.56 0.99 4.47
CA GLY A 108 4.84 0.09 3.35
C GLY A 108 5.12 0.84 2.05
N PHE A 109 6.08 0.35 1.28
CA PHE A 109 6.34 0.84 -0.07
C PHE A 109 6.96 -0.26 -0.92
N LYS A 110 6.59 -0.30 -2.21
CA LYS A 110 7.06 -1.30 -3.16
C LYS A 110 7.80 -0.62 -4.30
N SER A 111 9.10 -0.91 -4.41
CA SER A 111 9.94 -0.51 -5.55
C SER A 111 9.99 1.01 -5.80
N VAL A 112 9.99 1.78 -4.72
CA VAL A 112 10.00 3.25 -4.79
C VAL A 112 11.38 3.83 -4.48
N LEU A 113 12.16 3.13 -3.66
CA LEU A 113 13.57 3.42 -3.47
C LEU A 113 14.33 2.95 -4.72
N CYS A 114 15.15 3.85 -5.28
CA CYS A 114 16.00 3.60 -6.45
C CYS A 114 15.30 3.53 -7.83
N ASP A 115 14.13 4.16 -8.02
CA ASP A 115 13.52 4.29 -9.36
C ASP A 115 14.44 5.14 -10.29
N PRO A 116 15.12 4.53 -11.28
CA PRO A 116 16.08 5.22 -12.13
C PRO A 116 15.41 6.31 -12.99
N GLU A 117 14.13 6.14 -13.34
CA GLU A 117 13.39 7.12 -14.14
C GLU A 117 13.09 8.40 -13.35
N LYS A 118 12.96 8.30 -12.03
CA LYS A 118 12.77 9.44 -11.12
C LYS A 118 14.09 10.08 -10.68
N ILE A 119 15.16 9.28 -10.53
CA ILE A 119 16.52 9.80 -10.28
C ILE A 119 17.00 10.65 -11.47
N ARG A 120 16.69 10.24 -12.69
CA ARG A 120 17.13 10.95 -13.91
C ARG A 120 16.31 12.21 -14.24
N LYS A 121 15.19 12.45 -13.53
CA LYS A 121 14.33 13.63 -13.69
C LYS A 121 14.41 14.62 -12.52
N SER A 122 15.23 14.35 -11.51
CA SER A 122 15.61 15.38 -10.54
C SER A 122 16.63 16.31 -11.19
N PRO A 123 16.45 17.64 -11.09
CA PRO A 123 17.38 18.61 -11.69
C PRO A 123 18.81 18.49 -11.13
#